data_AF-A0A1C4VLB8-F1
#
_entry.id   AF-A0A1C4VLB8-F1
#
_cell.length_a   1.000
_cell.length_b   1.000
_cell.length_c   1.000
_cell.angle_alpha   90.00
_cell.angle_beta   90.00
_cell.angle_gamma   90.00
#
_symmetry.space_group_name_H-M   'P 1'
#
loop_
_entity.id
_entity.type
_entity.pdbx_description
1 polymer ?
#
loop_
_entity_poly.entity_id
_entity_poly.type
_entity_poly.pdbx_seq_one_letter_code
_entity_poly.pdbx_strand_id
1 'polypeptide(L)'
;MTQPEPPSEQQFLDLTDGDPGLARLLHASLTRLREGVGGGDLQEMARDVLAGHADLRQIATNDAYGGELLDRFHRFRAWEQDLDPDERQRITDEATELAADLGTQEQQ
;
A
#
# COMPACT_ATOMS: atom_id res chain seq x y z
N MET A 1 3.52 18.97 23.41
CA MET A 1 3.82 18.59 22.02
C MET A 1 2.62 17.83 21.53
N THR A 2 1.78 18.42 20.69
CA THR A 2 0.62 17.76 20.09
C THR A 2 1.16 16.73 19.09
N GLN A 3 1.00 15.46 19.41
CA GLN A 3 1.24 14.35 18.49
C GLN A 3 0.31 14.58 17.28
N PRO A 4 0.82 14.63 16.02
CA PRO A 4 -0.07 14.66 14.87
C PRO A 4 -0.90 13.37 14.90
N GLU A 5 -2.22 13.51 14.77
CA GLU A 5 -3.11 12.35 14.66
C GLU A 5 -2.62 11.50 13.48
N PRO A 6 -2.51 10.16 13.62
CA PRO A 6 -2.12 9.33 12.50
C PRO A 6 -3.11 9.60 11.37
N PRO A 7 -2.63 9.77 10.14
CA PRO A 7 -3.50 10.03 9.01
C PRO A 7 -4.47 8.87 8.85
N SER A 8 -5.75 9.21 8.96
CA SER A 8 -6.86 8.28 8.79
C SER A 8 -6.90 7.77 7.35
N GLU A 9 -7.48 6.58 7.15
CA GLU A 9 -7.74 5.96 5.83
C GLU A 9 -8.42 6.95 4.85
N GLN A 10 -9.11 7.94 5.38
CA GLN A 10 -9.70 9.06 4.66
C GLN A 10 -8.74 9.80 3.73
N GLN A 11 -7.45 9.93 4.07
CA GLN A 11 -6.49 10.61 3.19
C GLN A 11 -6.21 9.82 1.89
N PHE A 12 -6.49 8.51 1.92
CA PHE A 12 -6.24 7.62 0.79
C PHE A 12 -7.46 7.40 -0.09
N LEU A 13 -8.66 7.80 0.35
CA LEU A 13 -9.89 7.67 -0.44
C LEU A 13 -9.76 8.35 -1.82
N ASP A 14 -9.12 9.50 -1.88
CA ASP A 14 -8.89 10.22 -3.15
C ASP A 14 -7.90 9.49 -4.08
N LEU A 15 -7.02 8.64 -3.54
CA LEU A 15 -6.13 7.78 -4.33
C LEU A 15 -6.81 6.50 -4.81
N THR A 16 -7.87 6.08 -4.13
CA THR A 16 -8.58 4.83 -4.38
C THR A 16 -9.93 5.03 -5.04
N ASP A 17 -10.12 6.17 -5.72
CA ASP A 17 -11.37 6.54 -6.40
C ASP A 17 -12.61 6.50 -5.48
N GLY A 18 -12.40 6.78 -4.20
CA GLY A 18 -13.42 6.74 -3.15
C GLY A 18 -13.70 5.35 -2.58
N ASP A 19 -12.96 4.31 -2.97
CA ASP A 19 -13.13 2.96 -2.43
C ASP A 19 -12.49 2.85 -1.02
N PRO A 20 -13.29 2.64 0.04
CA PRO A 20 -12.79 2.58 1.42
C PRO A 20 -12.01 1.30 1.72
N GLY A 21 -12.33 0.18 1.06
CA GLY A 21 -11.60 -1.08 1.24
C GLY A 21 -10.18 -1.00 0.70
N LEU A 22 -10.02 -0.40 -0.48
CA LEU A 22 -8.71 -0.10 -1.07
C LEU A 22 -7.94 0.93 -0.24
N ALA A 23 -8.61 1.95 0.31
CA ALA A 23 -7.97 2.95 1.17
C ALA A 23 -7.39 2.30 2.44
N ARG A 24 -8.15 1.37 3.05
CA ARG A 24 -7.71 0.56 4.19
C ARG A 24 -6.55 -0.35 3.83
N LEU A 25 -6.65 -1.06 2.70
CA LEU A 25 -5.58 -1.94 2.22
C LEU A 25 -4.28 -1.15 1.97
N LEU A 26 -4.38 0.05 1.40
CA LEU A 26 -3.25 0.95 1.19
C LEU A 26 -2.63 1.39 2.53
N HIS A 27 -3.44 1.83 3.49
CA HIS A 27 -2.97 2.19 4.84
C HIS A 27 -2.27 1.00 5.54
N ALA A 28 -2.84 -0.20 5.47
CA ALA A 28 -2.26 -1.42 6.04
C ALA A 28 -0.93 -1.79 5.36
N SER A 29 -0.85 -1.64 4.04
CA SER A 29 0.37 -1.91 3.28
C SER A 29 1.50 -0.94 3.64
N LEU A 30 1.20 0.37 3.73
CA LEU A 30 2.16 1.37 4.20
C LEU A 30 2.59 1.11 5.64
N THR A 31 1.67 0.66 6.50
CA THR A 31 1.99 0.30 7.89
C THR A 31 3.04 -0.81 7.94
N ARG A 32 2.88 -1.87 7.13
CA ARG A 32 3.89 -2.93 7.02
C ARG A 32 5.22 -2.41 6.47
N LEU A 33 5.21 -1.52 5.48
CA LEU A 33 6.42 -0.90 4.95
C LEU A 33 7.16 -0.10 6.04
N ARG A 34 6.44 0.66 6.86
CA ARG A 34 6.98 1.36 8.04
C ARG A 34 7.62 0.41 9.05
N GLU A 35 7.13 -0.82 9.16
CA GLU A 35 7.74 -1.87 10.01
C GLU A 35 9.03 -2.45 9.42
N GLY A 36 9.36 -2.11 8.17
CA GLY A 36 10.64 -2.44 7.54
C GLY A 36 10.60 -3.59 6.54
N VAL A 37 9.43 -4.14 6.21
CA VAL A 37 9.31 -5.28 5.27
C VAL A 37 9.86 -4.97 3.88
N GLY A 38 9.92 -3.68 3.51
CA GLY A 38 10.41 -3.20 2.22
C GLY A 38 11.88 -2.79 2.19
N GLY A 39 12.60 -2.80 3.32
CA GLY A 39 13.93 -2.19 3.45
C GLY A 39 13.89 -0.73 3.94
N GLY A 40 15.08 -0.17 4.21
CA GLY A 40 15.22 1.12 4.91
C GLY A 40 14.60 2.31 4.17
N ASP A 41 14.82 2.40 2.86
CA ASP A 41 14.32 3.54 2.08
C ASP A 41 12.78 3.54 1.99
N LEU A 42 12.16 2.36 1.82
CA LEU A 42 10.70 2.23 1.83
C LEU A 42 10.10 2.41 3.22
N GLN A 43 10.84 2.07 4.27
CA GLN A 43 10.44 2.32 5.65
C GLN A 43 10.35 3.81 5.95
N GLU A 44 11.38 4.58 5.59
CA GLU A 44 11.40 6.03 5.80
C GLU A 44 10.30 6.71 4.98
N MET A 45 10.13 6.32 3.71
CA MET A 45 9.04 6.81 2.86
C MET A 45 7.66 6.52 3.48
N ALA A 46 7.43 5.29 3.96
CA ALA A 46 6.16 4.93 4.58
C ALA A 46 5.91 5.69 5.90
N ARG A 47 6.96 6.03 6.66
CA ARG A 47 6.84 6.89 7.85
C ARG A 47 6.39 8.29 7.48
N ASP A 48 6.98 8.89 6.46
CA ASP A 48 6.64 10.24 6.03
C ASP A 48 5.23 10.33 5.44
N VAL A 49 4.80 9.33 4.65
CA VAL A 49 3.43 9.25 4.12
C VAL A 49 2.41 9.05 5.23
N LEU A 50 2.68 8.12 6.16
CA LEU A 50 1.84 7.89 7.34
C LEU A 50 1.98 8.97 8.41
N ALA A 51 2.78 10.01 8.20
CA ALA A 51 2.80 11.20 9.06
C ALA A 51 2.11 12.39 8.38
N GLY A 52 1.65 12.24 7.14
CA GLY A 52 1.14 13.35 6.32
C GLY A 52 2.23 14.35 5.92
N HIS A 53 3.51 13.99 6.08
CA HIS A 53 4.64 14.84 5.69
C HIS A 53 4.97 14.73 4.20
N ALA A 54 4.53 13.66 3.55
CA ALA A 54 4.71 13.42 2.13
C ALA A 54 3.43 12.86 1.49
N ASP A 55 3.10 13.36 0.30
CA ASP A 55 1.99 12.84 -0.50
C ASP A 55 2.44 11.69 -1.40
N LEU A 56 1.66 10.61 -1.43
CA LEU A 56 1.97 9.41 -2.21
C LEU A 56 2.05 9.70 -3.72
N ARG A 57 1.26 10.63 -4.26
CA ARG A 57 1.35 11.04 -5.68
C ARG A 57 2.66 11.78 -5.95
N GLN A 58 3.09 12.61 -5.01
CA GLN A 58 4.37 13.31 -5.12
C GLN A 58 5.54 12.32 -5.04
N ILE A 59 5.46 11.30 -4.20
CA ILE A 59 6.50 10.25 -4.12
C ILE A 59 6.54 9.42 -5.40
N ALA A 60 5.39 9.02 -5.94
CA ALA A 60 5.31 8.27 -7.20
C ALA A 60 5.88 9.05 -8.40
N THR A 61 5.91 10.37 -8.32
CA THR A 61 6.49 11.26 -9.34
C THR A 61 7.91 11.74 -8.99
N ASN A 62 8.46 11.35 -7.84
CA ASN A 62 9.78 11.75 -7.37
C ASN A 62 10.81 10.62 -7.61
N ASP A 63 11.85 10.94 -8.38
CA ASP A 63 12.95 10.03 -8.76
C ASP A 63 13.69 9.40 -7.57
N ALA A 64 13.65 10.01 -6.38
CA ALA A 64 14.38 9.55 -5.20
C ALA A 64 13.95 8.15 -4.71
N TYR A 65 12.65 7.82 -4.81
CA TYR A 65 12.11 6.51 -4.43
C TYR A 65 11.63 5.72 -5.66
N GLY A 66 11.46 6.40 -6.80
CA GLY A 66 10.99 5.81 -8.05
C GLY A 66 11.85 4.63 -8.51
N GLY A 67 13.18 4.73 -8.42
CA GLY A 67 14.07 3.65 -8.89
C GLY A 67 13.86 2.31 -8.16
N GLU A 68 13.86 2.32 -6.83
CA GLU A 68 13.73 1.07 -6.04
C GLU A 68 12.30 0.53 -6.03
N LEU A 69 11.31 1.43 -6.11
CA LEU A 69 9.90 1.06 -6.25
C LEU A 69 9.63 0.48 -7.64
N LEU A 70 10.16 1.08 -8.72
CA LEU A 70 10.05 0.56 -10.08
C LEU A 70 10.73 -0.80 -10.22
N ASP A 71 11.91 -1.01 -9.66
CA ASP A 71 12.59 -2.32 -9.73
C ASP A 71 11.73 -3.42 -9.11
N ARG A 72 11.21 -3.18 -7.90
CA ARG A 72 10.29 -4.13 -7.24
C ARG A 72 9.00 -4.32 -8.04
N PHE A 73 8.45 -3.25 -8.61
CA PHE A 73 7.27 -3.32 -9.48
C PHE A 73 7.53 -4.15 -10.74
N HIS A 74 8.68 -3.96 -11.40
CA HIS A 74 9.07 -4.76 -12.56
C HIS A 74 9.23 -6.24 -12.20
N ARG A 75 9.80 -6.54 -11.03
CA ARG A 75 9.95 -7.91 -10.53
C ARG A 75 8.59 -8.56 -10.25
N PHE A 76 7.68 -7.81 -9.63
CA PHE A 76 6.29 -8.23 -9.45
C PHE A 76 5.61 -8.50 -10.79
N ARG A 77 5.73 -7.60 -11.77
CA ARG A 77 5.15 -7.76 -13.10
C ARG A 77 5.72 -8.98 -13.84
N ALA A 78 7.02 -9.24 -13.73
CA ALA A 78 7.63 -10.42 -14.32
C ALA A 78 7.06 -11.72 -13.72
N TRP A 79 6.92 -11.79 -12.40
CA TRP A 79 6.28 -12.90 -11.71
C TRP A 79 4.79 -13.06 -12.10
N GLU A 80 4.04 -11.96 -12.19
CA GLU A 80 2.62 -11.94 -12.58
C GLU A 80 2.37 -12.43 -14.02
N GLN A 81 3.35 -12.26 -14.90
CA GLN A 81 3.32 -12.74 -16.29
C GLN A 81 3.68 -14.22 -16.41
N ASP A 82 4.48 -14.75 -15.48
CA ASP A 82 4.91 -16.16 -15.45
C ASP A 82 3.88 -17.06 -14.72
N LEU A 83 2.91 -16.45 -14.03
CA LEU A 83 1.84 -17.13 -13.31
C LEU A 83 0.89 -17.90 -14.23
N ASP A 84 0.66 -19.16 -13.90
CA ASP A 84 -0.34 -19.99 -14.56
C ASP A 84 -1.77 -19.47 -14.27
N PRO A 85 -2.74 -19.59 -15.19
CA PRO A 85 -4.07 -19.00 -15.02
C PRO A 85 -4.81 -19.45 -13.75
N ASP A 86 -4.71 -20.73 -13.39
CA ASP A 86 -5.33 -21.28 -12.18
C ASP A 86 -4.72 -20.70 -10.89
N GLU A 87 -3.40 -20.52 -10.89
CA GLU A 87 -2.68 -19.93 -9.75
C GLU A 87 -2.98 -18.44 -9.62
N ARG A 88 -3.09 -17.71 -10.75
CA ARG A 88 -3.52 -16.31 -10.76
C ARG A 88 -4.94 -16.17 -10.18
N GLN A 89 -5.85 -17.05 -10.57
CA GLN A 89 -7.22 -17.03 -10.08
C GLN A 89 -7.24 -17.25 -8.56
N ARG A 90 -6.52 -18.26 -8.07
CA ARG A 90 -6.37 -18.53 -6.64
C ARG A 90 -5.86 -17.33 -5.86
N ILE A 91 -4.80 -16.67 -6.32
CA ILE A 91 -4.23 -15.49 -5.67
C ILE A 91 -5.23 -14.33 -5.65
N THR A 92 -6.04 -14.21 -6.70
CA THR A 92 -7.10 -13.19 -6.79
C THR A 92 -8.22 -13.46 -5.80
N ASP A 93 -8.64 -14.71 -5.66
CA ASP A 93 -9.63 -15.12 -4.65
C ASP A 93 -9.12 -14.87 -3.22
N GLU A 94 -7.87 -15.25 -2.92
CA GLU A 94 -7.22 -14.99 -1.63
C GLU A 94 -7.12 -13.48 -1.33
N ALA A 95 -6.75 -12.66 -2.34
CA ALA A 95 -6.68 -11.21 -2.19
C ALA A 95 -8.06 -10.57 -1.97
N THR A 96 -9.09 -11.08 -2.64
CA THR A 96 -10.48 -10.62 -2.49
C THR A 96 -11.01 -10.94 -1.10
N GLU A 97 -10.74 -12.13 -0.59
CA GLU A 97 -11.12 -12.53 0.77
C GLU A 97 -10.42 -11.66 1.81
N LEU A 98 -9.12 -11.42 1.66
CA LEU A 98 -8.36 -10.53 2.55
C LEU A 98 -8.91 -9.10 2.53
N ALA A 99 -9.24 -8.56 1.36
CA ALA A 99 -9.84 -7.24 1.23
C ALA A 99 -11.21 -7.15 1.90
N ALA A 100 -12.02 -8.21 1.82
CA ALA A 100 -13.32 -8.29 2.48
C ALA A 100 -13.20 -8.41 4.02
N ASP A 101 -12.23 -9.19 4.52
CA ASP A 101 -11.95 -9.30 5.96
C ASP A 101 -11.50 -7.95 6.55
N LEU A 102 -10.61 -7.25 5.84
CA LEU A 102 -10.24 -5.88 6.17
C LEU A 102 -11.46 -4.96 6.13
N GLY A 103 -12.45 -5.13 5.24
CA GLY A 103 -13.69 -4.34 5.29
C GLY A 103 -14.58 -4.61 6.52
N THR A 104 -14.45 -5.79 7.14
CA THR A 104 -15.38 -6.31 8.16
C THR A 104 -14.94 -6.02 9.61
N GLN A 105 -13.64 -5.80 9.86
CA GLN A 105 -13.12 -5.57 11.21
C GLN A 105 -13.54 -4.23 11.88
N GLU A 106 -14.30 -3.34 11.22
CA GLU A 106 -14.81 -2.08 11.83
C GLU A 106 -16.13 -2.22 12.61
N GLN A 107 -16.80 -3.37 12.59
CA GLN A 107 -18.16 -3.51 13.16
C GLN A 107 -18.20 -4.16 14.57
N GLN A 108 -17.08 -4.23 15.29
CA GLN A 108 -17.01 -4.81 16.64
C GLN A 108 -16.41 -3.86 17.67
#